data_AF-A0A1Y1ZH72-F1
#
_entry.id   AF-A0A1Y1ZH72-F1
#
_cell.length_a   1.000
_cell.length_b   1.000
_cell.length_c   1.000
_cell.angle_alpha   90.00
_cell.angle_beta   90.00
_cell.angle_gamma   90.00
#
_symmetry.space_group_name_H-M   'P 1'
#
loop_
_entity.id
_entity.type
_entity.pdbx_description
1 polymer ?
#
loop_
_entity_poly.entity_id
_entity_poly.type
_entity_poly.pdbx_seq_one_letter_code
_entity_poly.pdbx_strand_id
1 'polypeptide(L)' 'HIFDMLPKFHPEFNPIEKFWGAFKCYTRENCNYSLPGLQKTVPESFQSVSLDLIKRYFWRCFRGMDGYRQGLFL' A
#
# COMPACT_ATOMS: atom_id res chain seq x y z
N HIS A 1 21.03 7.10 -1.57
CA HIS A 1 19.76 7.13 -0.81
C HIS A 1 18.87 8.15 -1.49
N ILE A 2 17.69 7.77 -2.01
CA ILE A 2 16.72 8.72 -2.58
C ILE A 2 15.74 9.05 -1.45
N PHE A 3 15.56 10.35 -1.16
CA PHE A 3 14.60 10.83 -0.17
C PHE A 3 13.48 11.55 -0.90
N ASP A 4 12.33 10.89 -1.05
CA ASP A 4 11.17 11.48 -1.68
C ASP A 4 10.33 12.25 -0.66
N MET A 5 10.17 13.56 -0.89
CA MET A 5 9.26 14.38 -0.09
C MET A 5 7.82 14.12 -0.51
N LEU A 6 7.09 13.37 0.33
CA LEU A 6 5.66 13.17 0.18
C LEU A 6 4.88 14.43 0.63
N PRO A 7 3.84 14.85 -0.12
CA PRO A 7 2.99 15.95 0.29
C PRO A 7 2.36 15.70 1.67
N LYS A 8 2.36 16.73 2.53
CA LYS A 8 1.77 16.63 3.87
C LYS A 8 0.25 16.44 3.75
N PHE A 9 -0.31 15.57 4.58
CA PHE A 9 -1.75 15.25 4.63
C PHE A 9 -2.33 14.52 3.40
N HIS A 10 -1.48 13.96 2.54
CA HIS A 10 -1.91 13.17 1.37
C HIS A 10 -1.45 11.70 1.48
N PRO A 11 -2.06 10.89 2.36
CA PRO A 11 -1.69 9.48 2.54
C PRO A 11 -1.88 8.64 1.26
N GLU A 12 -2.72 9.07 0.32
CA GLU A 12 -2.93 8.45 -0.98
C GLU A 12 -1.65 8.38 -1.85
N PHE A 13 -0.68 9.27 -1.58
CA PHE A 13 0.62 9.33 -2.24
C PHE A 13 1.70 8.52 -1.52
N ASN A 14 1.38 7.87 -0.40
CA ASN A 14 2.30 6.98 0.28
C ASN A 14 2.12 5.52 -0.20
N PRO A 15 3.11 4.91 -0.87
CA PRO A 15 2.99 3.53 -1.37
C PRO A 15 2.73 2.50 -0.26
N ILE A 16 3.20 2.75 0.98
CA ILE A 16 3.01 1.81 2.08
C ILE A 16 1.55 1.69 2.52
N GLU A 17 0.75 2.75 2.35
CA GLU A 17 -0.69 2.70 2.64
C GLU A 17 -1.41 1.74 1.69
N LYS A 18 -0.96 1.66 0.43
CA LYS A 18 -1.50 0.70 -0.55
C LYS A 18 -1.07 -0.73 -0.22
N PHE A 19 0.19 -0.90 0.20
CA PHE A 19 0.68 -2.18 0.68
C PHE A 19 -0.16 -2.69 1.87
N TRP A 20 -0.37 -1.84 2.88
CA TRP A 20 -1.20 -2.19 4.04
C TRP A 20 -2.66 -2.40 3.68
N GLY A 21 -3.18 -1.70 2.67
CA GLY A 21 -4.50 -1.95 2.10
C GLY A 21 -4.63 -3.38 1.58
N ALA A 22 -3.71 -3.82 0.71
CA ALA A 22 -3.71 -5.17 0.15
C ALA A 22 -3.47 -6.24 1.23
N PHE A 23 -2.56 -5.97 2.15
CA PHE A 23 -2.30 -6.82 3.31
C PHE A 23 -3.58 -7.07 4.12
N LYS A 24 -4.32 -6.00 4.47
CA LYS A 24 -5.59 -6.08 5.21
C LYS A 24 -6.68 -6.79 4.42
N CYS A 25 -6.75 -6.59 3.10
CA CYS A 25 -7.69 -7.32 2.25
C CYS A 25 -7.42 -8.82 2.31
N TYR A 26 -6.16 -9.24 2.11
CA TYR A 26 -5.78 -10.65 2.17
C TYR A 26 -6.08 -11.26 3.54
N THR A 27 -5.70 -10.57 4.63
CA THR A 27 -6.00 -11.08 5.97
C THR A 27 -7.50 -11.18 6.21
N ARG A 28 -8.31 -10.22 5.75
CA ARG A 28 -9.77 -10.28 5.88
C ARG A 28 -10.39 -11.46 5.12
N GLU A 29 -9.87 -11.77 3.93
CA GLU A 29 -10.38 -12.86 3.09
C GLU A 29 -10.00 -14.25 3.61
N ASN A 30 -8.88 -14.37 4.32
CA ASN A 30 -8.32 -15.65 4.76
C ASN A 30 -8.38 -15.88 6.28
N CYS A 31 -8.78 -14.88 7.07
CA CYS A 31 -8.85 -15.00 8.53
C CYS A 31 -10.20 -15.57 8.98
N ASN A 32 -10.13 -16.54 9.89
CA ASN A 32 -11.29 -17.11 10.58
C ASN A 32 -11.74 -16.29 11.81
N TYR A 33 -11.33 -15.01 11.90
CA TYR A 33 -11.58 -14.09 13.01
C TYR A 33 -11.13 -14.61 14.40
N SER A 34 -10.14 -15.51 14.43
CA SER A 34 -9.46 -15.92 15.65
C SER A 34 -8.05 -15.34 15.72
N LEU A 35 -7.55 -15.06 16.92
CA LEU A 35 -6.18 -14.57 17.12
C LEU A 35 -5.12 -15.55 16.57
N PRO A 36 -5.23 -16.88 16.78
CA PRO A 36 -4.29 -17.84 16.18
C PRO A 36 -4.36 -17.86 14.65
N GLY A 37 -5.57 -17.74 14.08
CA GLY A 37 -5.75 -17.64 12.63
C GLY A 37 -5.06 -16.40 12.08
N LEU A 38 -5.25 -15.25 12.72
CA LEU A 38 -4.60 -14.00 12.32
C LEU A 38 -3.07 -14.12 12.37
N GLN A 39 -2.51 -14.69 13.44
CA GLN A 39 -1.06 -14.90 13.56
C GLN A 39 -0.49 -15.74 12.41
N LYS A 40 -1.25 -16.73 11.92
CA LYS A 40 -0.88 -17.54 10.76
C LYS A 40 -1.04 -16.78 9.45
N THR A 41 -2.12 -16.01 9.28
CA THR A 41 -2.41 -15.31 8.02
C THR A 41 -1.50 -14.10 7.78
N VAL A 42 -0.98 -13.47 8.84
CA VAL A 42 -0.06 -12.31 8.75
C VAL A 42 1.18 -12.59 7.85
N PRO A 43 2.00 -13.64 8.07
CA PRO A 43 3.11 -13.95 7.19
C PRO A 43 2.67 -14.31 5.76
N GLU A 44 1.53 -14.98 5.60
CA GLU A 44 0.97 -15.33 4.28
C GLU A 44 0.58 -14.06 3.49
N SER A 45 0.00 -13.04 4.15
CA SER A 45 -0.29 -11.75 3.52
C SER A 45 0.95 -10.97 3.10
N PHE A 46 2.10 -11.14 3.77
CA PHE A 46 3.34 -10.54 3.28
C PHE A 46 3.80 -11.18 1.98
N GLN A 47 3.60 -12.50 1.83
CA GLN A 47 3.99 -13.25 0.64
C GLN A 47 3.02 -13.06 -0.53
N SER A 48 1.76 -12.71 -0.26
CA SER A 48 0.75 -12.49 -1.30
C SER A 48 1.00 -11.21 -2.12
N VAL A 49 1.75 -10.25 -1.57
CA VAL A 49 2.07 -8.99 -2.24
C VAL A 49 3.39 -9.13 -3.02
N SER A 50 3.27 -9.37 -4.33
CA SER A 50 4.43 -9.54 -5.21
C SER A 50 5.24 -8.24 -5.40
N LEU A 51 6.52 -8.38 -5.75
CA LEU A 51 7.39 -7.24 -6.07
C LEU A 51 6.84 -6.39 -7.22
N ASP A 52 6.21 -7.00 -8.22
CA ASP A 52 5.59 -6.26 -9.32
C ASP A 52 4.39 -5.42 -8.86
N LEU A 53 3.62 -5.93 -7.91
CA LEU A 53 2.52 -5.18 -7.30
C LEU A 53 3.05 -4.00 -6.47
N ILE A 54 4.12 -4.21 -5.71
CA ILE A 54 4.81 -3.13 -4.97
C ILE A 54 5.28 -2.04 -5.93
N LYS A 55 5.96 -2.41 -7.03
CA LYS A 55 6.38 -1.44 -8.06
C LYS A 55 5.19 -0.64 -8.58
N ARG A 56 4.07 -1.29 -8.89
CA ARG A 56 2.83 -0.61 -9.34
C ARG A 56 2.31 0.40 -8.32
N TYR A 57 2.42 0.13 -7.02
CA TYR A 57 2.06 1.10 -5.98
C TYR A 57 2.93 2.35 -6.01
N PHE A 58 4.25 2.20 -6.12
CA PHE A 58 5.17 3.33 -6.29
C PHE A 58 4.80 4.16 -7.53
N TRP A 59 4.66 3.51 -8.69
CA TRP A 59 4.30 4.20 -9.93
C TRP A 59 2.98 4.96 -9.83
N ARG A 60 1.96 4.38 -9.19
CA ARG A 60 0.66 5.04 -9.00
C ARG A 60 0.77 6.28 -8.10
N CYS A 61 1.51 6.17 -7.00
CA CYS A 61 1.74 7.30 -6.10
C CYS A 61 2.53 8.41 -6.78
N PHE A 62 3.58 8.09 -7.54
CA PHE A 62 4.40 9.06 -8.26
C PHE A 62 3.60 9.79 -9.35
N ARG A 63 2.80 9.07 -10.14
CA ARG A 63 1.90 9.71 -11.12
C ARG A 63 0.85 10.59 -10.45
N GLY A 64 0.28 10.15 -9.33
CA GLY A 64 -0.66 10.94 -8.55
C GLY A 64 -0.03 12.24 -8.03
N MET A 65 1.18 12.15 -7.48
CA MET A 65 1.93 13.32 -7.01
C MET A 65 2.30 14.28 -8.13
N ASP A 66 2.68 13.78 -9.31
CA ASP A 66 2.98 14.62 -10.47
C ASP A 66 1.75 15.44 -10.87
N GLY A 67 0.58 14.79 -10.99
CA GLY A 67 -0.67 15.51 -11.26
C GLY A 67 -1.06 16.49 -10.15
N TYR A 68 -0.84 16.14 -8.89
CA TYR A 68 -1.10 17.04 -7.75
C TYR A 68 -0.21 18.28 -7.81
N ARG A 69 1.08 18.11 -8.11
CA ARG A 69 2.03 19.23 -8.27
C ARG A 69 1.70 20.13 -9.46
N GLN A 70 1.06 19.58 -10.49
CA GLN A 70 0.58 20.33 -11.65
C GLN A 70 -0.79 20.99 -11.41
N GLY A 71 -1.42 20.80 -10.26
CA GLY A 71 -2.75 21.35 -9.94
C GLY A 71 -3.90 20.65 -10.68
N LEU A 72 -3.69 19.42 -11.17
CA LEU A 72 -4.71 18.64 -11.89
C LEU A 72 -5.74 17.98 -10.96
N PHE A 73 -5.51 18.02 -9.66
CA PHE A 73 -6.44 17.56 -8.63
C PHE A 73 -6.83 18.77 -7.78
N LEU A 74 -8.06 19.27 -7.97
CA LEU A 74 -8.76 20.22 -7.11
C LEU A 74 -9.73 19.45 -6.20
#